data_AF-A0A9X0D8N1-F1
#
_entry.id   AF-A0A9X0D8N1-F1
#
_cell.length_a   1.000
_cell.length_b   1.000
_cell.length_c   1.000
_cell.angle_alpha   90.00
_cell.angle_beta   90.00
_cell.angle_gamma   90.00
#
_symmetry.space_group_name_H-M   'P 1'
#
loop_
_entity.id
_entity.type
_entity.pdbx_description
1 polymer ?
#
loop_
_entity_poly.entity_id
_entity_poly.type
_entity_poly.pdbx_seq_one_letter_code
_entity_poly.pdbx_strand_id
1 'polypeptide(L)'
;MKRMSKSPHSSQNKKSARVSTCTEPARSFPTFPEQQPSQSESRARRSLVLSGSEDKENFLSDLTAVEHVPKRNRPAETSVFVDITYANSNKTAEYEGSEEGNLVKYIARQDWKAVVNILFKLKQVQNILPGAVQAAIYREFEVYCKSPNALKKSSPEEIENMSNAVIVEEVMSQCPIWFACARGACAKLSKPSDSKITNAIVLSTAILARCRNNKLSAVAHRISAILIHSGAKSSDSTRLNRLGICMSHDQTIKKQAKMGESHDAKILSWKQEVESRDQAKKLLSEVSEKQCQSNGEVLVDVSKDTLQHYSTFTPKGFEKCATLMADKSTVPGQLSADEVTELLETEHSKERTSYRIVADNFDLSIKARLQTKGHANQSIHWTHQYAVEDRVKTPGTLEESQPQCNPKDLPLSQLLPNKDIQESFRRECSVLISRVLVTYYEPFKIFRDVIINHLPHPFLEDTSKKSNIVSI
;
A
#
# COMPACT_ATOMS: atom_id res chain seq x y z
N MET A 1 -18.07 6.76 -21.25
CA MET A 1 -19.51 6.65 -21.53
C MET A 1 -20.27 7.19 -20.32
N LYS A 2 -20.98 8.32 -20.46
CA LYS A 2 -21.84 8.90 -19.41
C LYS A 2 -23.22 8.26 -19.51
N ARG A 3 -23.81 7.83 -18.39
CA ARG A 3 -25.25 8.02 -18.12
C ARG A 3 -25.54 7.84 -16.63
N MET A 4 -25.78 8.97 -15.97
CA MET A 4 -26.66 9.04 -14.80
C MET A 4 -28.07 9.25 -15.31
N SER A 5 -29.03 8.46 -14.83
CA SER A 5 -30.46 8.73 -14.99
C SER A 5 -31.00 9.49 -13.77
N LYS A 6 -31.32 10.77 -13.96
CA LYS A 6 -32.30 11.48 -13.12
C LYS A 6 -33.60 11.53 -13.90
N SER A 7 -34.72 11.29 -13.23
CA SER A 7 -36.05 11.65 -13.74
C SER A 7 -36.72 12.67 -12.80
N PRO A 8 -37.52 13.62 -13.32
CA PRO A 8 -37.95 14.82 -12.62
C PRO A 8 -39.40 14.71 -12.09
N HIS A 9 -39.79 15.55 -11.13
CA HIS A 9 -41.01 16.38 -11.20
C HIS A 9 -41.05 17.36 -10.02
N SER A 10 -41.08 18.66 -10.36
CA SER A 10 -41.68 19.75 -9.57
C SER A 10 -43.21 19.57 -9.61
N SER A 11 -44.07 20.02 -8.69
CA SER A 11 -44.13 21.33 -8.03
C SER A 11 -45.35 21.37 -7.08
N GLN A 12 -45.28 22.31 -6.13
CA GLN A 12 -46.38 23.06 -5.50
C GLN A 12 -47.19 22.49 -4.31
N ASN A 13 -46.99 23.18 -3.20
CA ASN A 13 -47.73 23.23 -1.95
C ASN A 13 -49.26 23.24 -2.09
N LYS A 14 -49.95 22.56 -1.15
CA LYS A 14 -51.11 23.12 -0.43
C LYS A 14 -51.21 22.49 0.96
N LYS A 15 -51.28 23.37 1.98
CA LYS A 15 -51.57 23.04 3.39
C LYS A 15 -53.04 22.66 3.54
N SER A 16 -53.33 21.66 4.35
CA SER A 16 -54.62 21.52 5.04
C SER A 16 -54.44 20.62 6.27
N ALA A 17 -54.97 21.09 7.40
CA ALA A 17 -54.80 20.55 8.73
C ALA A 17 -55.62 19.28 8.98
N ARG A 18 -55.15 18.44 9.92
CA ARG A 18 -56.04 17.53 10.65
C ARG A 18 -55.63 17.48 12.13
N VAL A 19 -56.59 17.89 12.96
CA VAL A 19 -56.63 17.81 14.42
C VAL A 19 -57.09 16.41 14.84
N SER A 20 -56.85 16.08 16.11
CA SER A 20 -57.39 14.97 16.93
C SER A 20 -56.56 13.69 16.95
N THR A 21 -56.26 13.05 18.09
CA THR A 21 -56.60 13.29 19.50
C THR A 21 -55.66 12.41 20.33
N CYS A 22 -55.22 12.91 21.49
CA CYS A 22 -54.53 12.13 22.51
C CYS A 22 -55.42 11.01 23.07
N THR A 23 -54.80 9.89 23.44
CA THR A 23 -55.29 9.03 24.52
C THR A 23 -54.08 8.32 25.14
N GLU A 24 -53.61 8.84 26.27
CA GLU A 24 -52.78 8.07 27.21
C GLU A 24 -53.69 7.18 28.08
N PRO A 25 -53.11 6.15 28.71
CA PRO A 25 -53.19 6.16 30.16
C PRO A 25 -51.84 5.92 30.84
N ALA A 26 -51.68 6.61 31.97
CA ALA A 26 -50.55 6.61 32.88
C ALA A 26 -50.23 5.25 33.52
N ARG A 27 -48.94 5.03 33.87
CA ARG A 27 -48.52 4.78 35.27
C ARG A 27 -47.00 4.63 35.47
N SER A 28 -46.59 5.20 36.61
CA SER A 28 -45.43 4.93 37.48
C SER A 28 -44.00 5.24 37.00
N PHE A 29 -43.49 6.36 37.51
CA PHE A 29 -42.07 6.62 37.76
C PHE A 29 -41.52 5.77 38.91
N PRO A 30 -40.21 5.48 38.90
CA PRO A 30 -39.42 5.60 40.11
C PRO A 30 -38.34 6.69 39.99
N THR A 31 -38.26 7.40 41.10
CA THR A 31 -37.40 8.48 41.59
C THR A 31 -35.89 8.31 41.31
N PHE A 32 -35.24 9.41 40.89
CA PHE A 32 -33.79 9.62 40.91
C PHE A 32 -33.31 10.07 42.30
N PRO A 33 -32.05 9.82 42.68
CA PRO A 33 -31.35 10.68 43.64
C PRO A 33 -30.64 11.86 42.95
N GLU A 34 -30.98 13.07 43.40
CA GLU A 34 -30.19 14.33 43.34
C GLU A 34 -28.81 14.17 44.04
N GLN A 35 -27.74 14.93 43.80
CA GLN A 35 -27.56 16.31 43.32
C GLN A 35 -26.10 16.56 42.82
N GLN A 36 -25.92 17.68 42.11
CA GLN A 36 -24.76 18.27 41.38
C GLN A 36 -23.61 18.85 42.30
N PRO A 37 -22.60 19.65 41.85
CA PRO A 37 -22.19 20.13 40.51
C PRO A 37 -20.65 20.14 40.18
N SER A 38 -20.38 20.38 38.90
CA SER A 38 -19.23 21.06 38.25
C SER A 38 -17.77 20.72 38.62
N GLN A 39 -16.97 20.38 37.60
CA GLN A 39 -15.93 21.28 37.08
C GLN A 39 -15.36 20.76 35.76
N SER A 40 -15.32 21.66 34.78
CA SER A 40 -14.57 21.55 33.54
C SER A 40 -13.08 21.46 33.83
N GLU A 41 -12.38 20.49 33.24
CA GLU A 41 -11.00 20.72 32.79
C GLU A 41 -10.56 19.68 31.77
N SER A 42 -10.18 20.20 30.60
CA SER A 42 -9.47 19.50 29.54
C SER A 42 -8.07 19.13 30.01
N ARG A 43 -7.76 17.83 30.06
CA ARG A 43 -6.36 17.38 30.15
C ARG A 43 -6.06 16.29 29.14
N ALA A 44 -5.23 16.66 28.17
CA ALA A 44 -4.57 15.78 27.23
C ALA A 44 -3.85 14.65 27.99
N ARG A 45 -4.12 13.40 27.59
CA ARG A 45 -3.45 12.22 28.10
C ARG A 45 -2.00 12.19 27.58
N ARG A 46 -1.05 12.59 28.43
CA ARG A 46 0.35 12.14 28.35
C ARG A 46 0.40 10.74 28.95
N SER A 47 0.81 9.75 28.17
CA SER A 47 1.08 8.41 28.67
C SER A 47 2.59 8.18 28.84
N LEU A 48 2.94 7.88 30.09
CA LEU A 48 3.91 6.89 30.54
C LEU A 48 5.40 7.17 30.34
N VAL A 49 5.96 7.79 31.38
CA VAL A 49 7.35 7.63 31.84
C VAL A 49 7.47 6.26 32.51
N LEU A 50 8.44 5.45 32.07
CA LEU A 50 8.92 4.27 32.80
C LEU A 50 10.36 4.56 33.22
N SER A 51 10.54 4.78 34.52
CA SER A 51 11.80 4.80 35.25
C SER A 51 12.22 3.38 35.61
N GLY A 52 13.53 3.10 35.54
CA GLY A 52 14.16 2.07 36.36
C GLY A 52 15.03 1.04 35.60
N SER A 53 16.32 1.31 35.49
CA SER A 53 17.35 0.42 36.04
C SER A 53 18.66 1.20 36.11
N GLU A 54 19.04 1.51 37.35
CA GLU A 54 20.30 2.12 37.74
C GLU A 54 21.43 1.05 37.79
N ASP A 55 22.62 1.56 37.49
CA ASP A 55 23.92 1.22 38.07
C ASP A 55 24.52 -0.18 37.90
N LYS A 56 25.61 -0.23 37.12
CA LYS A 56 26.90 -0.79 37.58
C LYS A 56 28.07 -0.03 36.93
N GLU A 57 28.61 0.94 37.66
CA GLU A 57 30.00 1.36 37.53
C GLU A 57 30.89 0.57 38.51
N ASN A 58 32.15 0.41 38.08
CA ASN A 58 33.35 -0.01 38.82
C ASN A 58 33.56 -1.51 39.05
N PHE A 59 34.51 -2.08 38.31
CA PHE A 59 35.74 -2.70 38.84
C PHE A 59 36.59 -3.20 37.66
N LEU A 60 37.69 -2.51 37.36
CA LEU A 60 38.95 -3.07 36.84
C LEU A 60 39.95 -1.91 36.67
N SER A 61 40.49 -1.48 37.81
CA SER A 61 41.85 -0.95 37.88
C SER A 61 42.84 -2.11 37.72
N ASP A 62 43.97 -1.80 37.09
CA ASP A 62 45.21 -2.58 37.01
C ASP A 62 45.26 -3.78 36.07
N LEU A 63 45.50 -3.49 34.79
CA LEU A 63 46.54 -4.18 34.03
C LEU A 63 47.34 -3.15 33.21
N THR A 64 48.53 -2.87 33.71
CA THR A 64 49.60 -2.12 33.05
C THR A 64 50.01 -2.80 31.74
N ALA A 65 49.75 -2.15 30.61
CA ALA A 65 50.49 -2.35 29.38
C ALA A 65 50.96 -0.98 28.88
N VAL A 66 52.27 -0.77 28.98
CA VAL A 66 52.97 0.41 28.53
C VAL A 66 52.89 0.47 27.01
N GLU A 67 51.96 1.26 26.48
CA GLU A 67 52.10 1.82 25.13
C GLU A 67 52.33 3.32 25.25
N HIS A 68 53.48 3.72 24.74
CA HIS A 68 53.98 5.07 24.69
C HIS A 68 53.07 5.90 23.77
N VAL A 69 51.98 6.47 24.29
CA VAL A 69 51.20 7.47 23.56
C VAL A 69 52.09 8.70 23.41
N PRO A 70 52.47 9.11 22.18
CA PRO A 70 53.25 10.32 22.02
C PRO A 70 52.40 11.48 22.53
N LYS A 71 52.93 12.21 23.52
CA LYS A 71 52.41 13.51 23.95
C LYS A 71 52.15 14.31 22.67
N ARG A 72 50.90 14.68 22.45
CA ARG A 72 50.48 15.56 21.36
C ARG A 72 51.20 16.89 21.57
N ASN A 73 52.34 17.07 20.91
CA ASN A 73 53.10 18.31 20.95
C ASN A 73 52.14 19.46 20.61
N ARG A 74 52.05 20.46 21.49
CA ARG A 74 51.46 21.74 21.11
C ARG A 74 52.19 22.20 19.85
N PRO A 75 51.51 22.48 18.73
CA PRO A 75 52.20 23.04 17.59
C PRO A 75 52.78 24.38 18.02
N ALA A 76 54.10 24.53 17.89
CA ALA A 76 54.81 25.77 18.15
C ALA A 76 54.04 26.95 17.53
N GLU A 77 53.90 28.04 18.28
CA GLU A 77 53.34 29.31 17.83
C GLU A 77 54.10 29.76 16.58
N THR A 78 53.58 29.36 15.42
CA THR A 78 54.14 29.72 14.12
C THR A 78 53.42 30.98 13.70
N SER A 79 54.07 32.13 13.86
CA SER A 79 53.66 33.41 13.27
C SER A 79 53.83 33.35 11.75
N VAL A 80 52.93 34.00 11.02
CA VAL A 80 53.01 34.10 9.56
C VAL A 80 53.63 35.45 9.22
N PHE A 81 54.82 35.40 8.63
CA PHE A 81 55.48 36.57 8.04
C PHE A 81 55.09 36.64 6.56
N VAL A 82 54.49 37.76 6.14
CA VAL A 82 54.25 38.07 4.74
C VAL A 82 55.27 39.12 4.31
N ASP A 83 56.27 38.71 3.55
CA ASP A 83 57.28 39.59 2.96
C ASP A 83 56.85 40.03 1.56
N ILE A 84 56.66 41.34 1.38
CA ILE A 84 56.41 41.95 0.06
C ILE A 84 57.68 42.71 -0.36
N THR A 85 58.38 42.15 -1.33
CA THR A 85 59.61 42.68 -1.95
C THR A 85 59.26 43.63 -3.09
N TYR A 86 59.55 44.93 -2.95
CA TYR A 86 59.53 45.90 -4.05
C TYR A 86 60.97 46.16 -4.53
N ALA A 87 61.14 46.64 -5.77
CA ALA A 87 62.45 46.90 -6.38
C ALA A 87 63.40 47.75 -5.51
N ASN A 88 62.86 48.61 -4.62
CA ASN A 88 63.63 49.51 -3.76
C ASN A 88 63.31 49.37 -2.24
N SER A 89 62.47 48.41 -1.81
CA SER A 89 62.17 48.22 -0.38
C SER A 89 61.47 46.89 -0.07
N ASN A 90 61.80 46.26 1.05
CA ASN A 90 61.06 45.12 1.58
C ASN A 90 60.12 45.57 2.70
N LYS A 91 58.86 45.16 2.63
CA LYS A 91 57.89 45.33 3.72
C LYS A 91 57.53 43.95 4.27
N THR A 92 57.88 43.71 5.52
CA THR A 92 57.49 42.51 6.26
C THR A 92 56.29 42.85 7.13
N ALA A 93 55.19 42.10 6.98
CA ALA A 93 54.04 42.19 7.87
C ALA A 93 53.91 40.87 8.65
N GLU A 94 53.97 40.95 9.97
CA GLU A 94 53.73 39.82 10.85
C GLU A 94 52.25 39.77 11.24
N TYR A 95 51.60 38.65 10.93
CA TYR A 95 50.21 38.40 11.30
C TYR A 95 50.19 37.35 12.40
N GLU A 96 50.48 37.78 13.62
CA GLU A 96 50.38 36.92 14.80
C GLU A 96 48.92 36.86 15.27
N GLY A 97 48.33 35.65 15.26
CA GLY A 97 47.01 35.40 15.84
C GLY A 97 45.78 35.95 15.08
N SER A 98 45.93 36.72 13.99
CA SER A 98 44.78 37.23 13.23
C SER A 98 44.07 36.14 12.42
N GLU A 99 42.78 36.33 12.12
CA GLU A 99 42.00 35.39 11.29
C GLU A 99 42.56 35.33 9.85
N GLU A 100 43.04 36.45 9.33
CA GLU A 100 43.68 36.58 8.02
C GLU A 100 45.06 35.90 7.99
N GLY A 101 45.86 36.03 9.05
CA GLY A 101 47.14 35.33 9.19
C GLY A 101 46.94 33.82 9.26
N ASN A 102 45.93 33.37 10.00
CA ASN A 102 45.57 31.95 10.07
C ASN A 102 45.00 31.42 8.74
N LEU A 103 44.31 32.24 7.95
CA LEU A 103 43.88 31.87 6.59
C LEU A 103 45.10 31.56 5.71
N VAL A 104 46.07 32.48 5.64
CA VAL A 104 47.30 32.31 4.86
C VAL A 104 48.09 31.09 5.34
N LYS A 105 48.16 30.90 6.67
CA LYS A 105 48.76 29.71 7.30
C LYS A 105 48.13 28.41 6.84
N TYR A 106 46.80 28.32 6.84
CA TYR A 106 46.09 27.09 6.46
C TYR A 106 46.16 26.83 4.96
N ILE A 107 46.17 27.88 4.13
CA ILE A 107 46.41 27.76 2.69
C ILE A 107 47.82 27.20 2.43
N ALA A 108 48.85 27.78 3.07
CA ALA A 108 50.23 27.32 2.93
C ALA A 108 50.43 25.87 3.39
N ARG A 109 49.67 25.44 4.42
CA ARG A 109 49.65 24.06 4.92
C ARG A 109 48.75 23.11 4.12
N GLN A 110 48.04 23.60 3.11
CA GLN A 110 47.06 22.84 2.33
C GLN A 110 45.93 22.21 3.17
N ASP A 111 45.61 22.78 4.34
CA ASP A 111 44.49 22.34 5.18
C ASP A 111 43.19 23.05 4.75
N TRP A 112 42.61 22.55 3.66
CA TRP A 112 41.40 23.14 3.05
C TRP A 112 40.20 23.17 4.00
N LYS A 113 40.10 22.23 4.94
CA LYS A 113 39.01 22.21 5.93
C LYS A 113 39.16 23.39 6.89
N ALA A 114 40.37 23.63 7.39
CA ALA A 114 40.64 24.77 8.26
C ALA A 114 40.52 26.11 7.51
N VAL A 115 40.93 26.17 6.23
CA VAL A 115 40.71 27.33 5.34
C VAL A 115 39.23 27.67 5.27
N VAL A 116 38.37 26.71 4.90
CA VAL A 116 36.92 26.94 4.77
C VAL A 116 36.32 27.38 6.11
N ASN A 117 36.67 26.73 7.21
CA ASN A 117 36.17 27.10 8.54
C ASN A 117 36.53 28.53 8.95
N ILE A 118 37.69 29.05 8.55
CA ILE A 118 38.06 30.45 8.77
C ILE A 118 37.29 31.39 7.84
N LEU A 119 37.06 31.01 6.58
CA LEU A 119 36.27 31.83 5.65
C LEU A 119 34.85 32.12 6.16
N PHE A 120 34.24 31.19 6.91
CA PHE A 120 32.94 31.43 7.56
C PHE A 120 33.01 32.40 8.76
N LYS A 121 34.20 32.67 9.31
CA LYS A 121 34.42 33.57 10.47
C LYS A 121 34.82 35.00 10.06
N LEU A 122 35.56 35.13 8.96
CA LEU A 122 36.07 36.41 8.46
C LEU A 122 34.94 37.40 8.12
N LYS A 123 34.89 38.53 8.84
CA LYS A 123 33.85 39.57 8.67
C LYS A 123 33.73 40.09 7.23
N GLN A 124 34.85 40.24 6.53
CA GLN A 124 34.87 40.73 5.15
C GLN A 124 34.23 39.73 4.17
N VAL A 125 34.37 38.43 4.44
CA VAL A 125 33.86 37.35 3.60
C VAL A 125 32.40 37.03 3.92
N GLN A 126 31.95 37.23 5.17
CA GLN A 126 30.59 36.95 5.62
C GLN A 126 29.50 37.64 4.78
N ASN A 127 29.78 38.81 4.20
CA ASN A 127 28.81 39.52 3.34
C ASN A 127 28.71 38.94 1.93
N ILE A 128 29.75 38.26 1.45
CA ILE A 128 29.84 37.73 0.07
C ILE A 128 29.48 36.24 0.03
N LEU A 129 29.80 35.51 1.11
CA LEU A 129 29.67 34.07 1.21
C LEU A 129 28.24 33.55 0.99
N PRO A 130 27.16 34.18 1.51
CA PRO A 130 25.79 33.74 1.23
C PRO A 130 25.46 33.76 -0.27
N GLY A 131 25.93 34.78 -1.00
CA GLY A 131 25.75 34.88 -2.44
C GLY A 131 26.48 33.77 -3.21
N ALA A 132 27.70 33.42 -2.78
CA ALA A 132 28.46 32.31 -3.36
C ALA A 132 27.78 30.95 -3.13
N VAL A 133 27.30 30.68 -1.90
CA VAL A 133 26.56 29.45 -1.57
C VAL A 133 25.25 29.38 -2.35
N GLN A 134 24.50 30.48 -2.43
CA GLN A 134 23.27 30.55 -3.22
C GLN A 134 23.54 30.26 -4.70
N ALA A 135 24.58 30.83 -5.29
CA ALA A 135 24.96 30.59 -6.68
C ALA A 135 25.35 29.12 -6.92
N ALA A 136 26.03 28.49 -5.96
CA ALA A 136 26.40 27.09 -6.04
C ALA A 136 25.16 26.18 -6.00
N ILE A 137 24.26 26.38 -5.03
CA ILE A 137 22.98 25.63 -4.92
C ILE A 137 22.11 25.86 -6.17
N TYR A 138 22.09 27.09 -6.71
CA TYR A 138 21.35 27.39 -7.93
C TYR A 138 21.81 26.51 -9.10
N ARG A 139 23.13 26.34 -9.29
CA ARG A 139 23.70 25.50 -10.36
C ARG A 139 23.37 24.02 -10.17
N GLU A 140 23.46 23.51 -8.94
CA GLU A 140 23.06 22.13 -8.62
C GLU A 140 21.60 21.87 -9.02
N PHE A 141 20.68 22.73 -8.56
CA PHE A 141 19.26 22.59 -8.90
C PHE A 141 18.96 22.85 -10.39
N GLU A 142 19.75 23.67 -11.07
CA GLU A 142 19.59 23.86 -12.51
C GLU A 142 19.85 22.55 -13.28
N VAL A 143 20.92 21.84 -12.92
CA VAL A 143 21.25 20.54 -13.52
C VAL A 143 20.24 19.48 -13.07
N TYR A 144 19.98 19.38 -11.77
CA TYR A 144 19.08 18.39 -11.19
C TYR A 144 17.64 18.49 -11.74
N CYS A 145 17.09 19.69 -11.88
CA CYS A 145 15.73 19.85 -12.44
C CYS A 145 15.65 19.50 -13.95
N LYS A 146 16.78 19.51 -14.66
CA LYS A 146 16.88 19.12 -16.08
C LYS A 146 17.14 17.62 -16.25
N SER A 147 17.92 17.00 -15.37
CA SER A 147 18.26 15.57 -15.41
C SER A 147 17.03 14.64 -15.22
N PRO A 148 17.04 13.41 -15.75
CA PRO A 148 16.06 12.40 -15.37
C PRO A 148 16.28 12.03 -13.90
N ASN A 149 15.23 12.15 -13.08
CA ASN A 149 15.32 11.97 -11.64
C ASN A 149 14.02 11.36 -11.08
N ALA A 150 14.09 10.82 -9.87
CA ALA A 150 12.96 10.14 -9.23
C ALA A 150 11.73 11.07 -9.02
N LEU A 151 11.92 12.38 -8.88
CA LEU A 151 10.84 13.34 -8.67
C LEU A 151 9.98 13.59 -9.92
N LYS A 152 10.47 13.25 -11.12
CA LYS A 152 9.72 13.34 -12.39
C LYS A 152 8.81 12.14 -12.65
N LYS A 153 9.07 11.02 -11.97
CA LYS A 153 8.37 9.74 -12.13
C LYS A 153 6.98 9.81 -11.52
N SER A 154 6.03 10.30 -12.31
CA SER A 154 4.68 10.60 -11.85
C SER A 154 3.67 9.54 -12.25
N SER A 155 4.02 8.42 -12.89
CA SER A 155 3.03 7.37 -13.20
C SER A 155 2.49 6.69 -11.93
N PRO A 156 1.29 6.07 -11.96
CA PRO A 156 0.73 5.34 -10.81
C PRO A 156 1.69 4.32 -10.19
N GLU A 157 2.29 3.45 -11.01
CA GLU A 157 3.20 2.39 -10.57
C GLU A 157 4.50 2.94 -9.97
N GLU A 158 5.03 4.03 -10.54
CA GLU A 158 6.23 4.67 -10.02
C GLU A 158 5.98 5.39 -8.69
N ILE A 159 4.77 5.95 -8.49
CA ILE A 159 4.38 6.60 -7.23
C ILE A 159 4.27 5.56 -6.11
N GLU A 160 3.72 4.38 -6.41
CA GLU A 160 3.59 3.28 -5.46
C GLU A 160 4.97 2.77 -5.01
N ASN A 161 5.89 2.58 -5.96
CA ASN A 161 7.23 2.05 -5.71
C ASN A 161 8.26 3.12 -5.27
N MET A 162 7.82 4.35 -4.99
CA MET A 162 8.71 5.45 -4.64
C MET A 162 9.33 5.28 -3.25
N SER A 163 10.66 5.31 -3.20
CA SER A 163 11.42 5.28 -1.95
C SER A 163 12.09 6.62 -1.63
N ASN A 164 11.87 7.12 -0.42
CA ASN A 164 12.52 8.33 0.07
C ASN A 164 14.03 8.13 0.25
N ALA A 165 14.49 6.90 0.54
CA ALA A 165 15.91 6.59 0.65
C ALA A 165 16.62 6.79 -0.71
N VAL A 166 16.02 6.29 -1.79
CA VAL A 166 16.56 6.44 -3.16
C VAL A 166 16.63 7.92 -3.56
N ILE A 167 15.61 8.72 -3.23
CA ILE A 167 15.61 10.16 -3.52
C ILE A 167 16.72 10.87 -2.73
N VAL A 168 16.95 10.51 -1.46
CA VAL A 168 18.04 11.12 -0.68
C VAL A 168 19.41 10.80 -1.27
N GLU A 169 19.67 9.55 -1.64
CA GLU A 169 20.93 9.16 -2.28
C GLU A 169 21.15 9.91 -3.60
N GLU A 170 20.10 10.05 -4.40
CA GLU A 170 20.12 10.84 -5.64
C GLU A 170 20.46 12.31 -5.37
N VAL A 171 19.85 12.92 -4.34
CA VAL A 171 20.10 14.31 -3.95
C VAL A 171 21.49 14.50 -3.36
N MET A 172 21.99 13.54 -2.58
CA MET A 172 23.35 13.56 -2.04
C MET A 172 24.40 13.53 -3.16
N SER A 173 24.12 12.78 -4.23
CA SER A 173 25.02 12.68 -5.39
C SER A 173 24.93 13.88 -6.33
N GLN A 174 23.73 14.35 -6.67
CA GLN A 174 23.53 15.40 -7.68
C GLN A 174 23.52 16.83 -7.11
N CYS A 175 23.15 16.99 -5.84
CA CYS A 175 23.07 18.28 -5.15
C CYS A 175 23.80 18.24 -3.78
N PRO A 176 25.11 17.93 -3.75
CA PRO A 176 25.85 17.71 -2.50
C PRO A 176 25.87 18.93 -1.57
N ILE A 177 25.92 20.16 -2.10
CA ILE A 177 25.92 21.39 -1.29
C ILE A 177 24.55 21.57 -0.65
N TRP A 178 23.47 21.46 -1.43
CA TRP A 178 22.11 21.50 -0.88
C TRP A 178 21.89 20.40 0.16
N PHE A 179 22.30 19.17 -0.13
CA PHE A 179 22.17 18.06 0.79
C PHE A 179 22.90 18.34 2.12
N ALA A 180 24.14 18.83 2.06
CA ALA A 180 24.90 19.19 3.25
C ALA A 180 24.20 20.30 4.06
N CYS A 181 23.68 21.34 3.39
CA CYS A 181 22.91 22.41 4.04
C CYS A 181 21.65 21.87 4.73
N ALA A 182 20.83 21.10 4.01
CA ALA A 182 19.60 20.52 4.54
C ALA A 182 19.89 19.55 5.70
N ARG A 183 20.92 18.72 5.56
CA ARG A 183 21.32 17.75 6.58
C ARG A 183 21.84 18.41 7.85
N GLY A 184 22.62 19.48 7.70
CA GLY A 184 23.12 20.29 8.81
C GLY A 184 21.99 21.03 9.55
N ALA A 185 20.93 21.43 8.85
CA ALA A 185 19.74 22.04 9.45
C ALA A 185 18.86 21.02 10.20
N CYS A 186 18.78 19.77 9.72
CA CYS A 186 17.88 18.77 10.31
C CYS A 186 18.37 18.18 11.64
N ALA A 187 19.68 18.00 11.84
CA ALA A 187 20.22 17.43 13.09
C ALA A 187 21.71 17.71 13.27
N LYS A 188 22.21 17.53 14.49
CA LYS A 188 23.65 17.54 14.81
C LYS A 188 24.39 16.55 13.89
N LEU A 189 25.59 16.94 13.45
CA LEU A 189 26.43 16.13 12.55
C LEU A 189 26.79 14.75 13.14
N SER A 190 26.81 14.61 14.46
CA SER A 190 27.12 13.36 15.14
C SER A 190 25.97 12.34 15.15
N LYS A 191 24.73 12.77 14.87
CA LYS A 191 23.57 11.87 14.90
C LYS A 191 23.45 11.14 13.56
N PRO A 192 23.30 9.80 13.53
CA PRO A 192 23.08 9.06 12.28
C PRO A 192 21.77 9.50 11.60
N SER A 193 21.69 9.33 10.28
CA SER A 193 20.47 9.65 9.53
C SER A 193 19.36 8.68 9.91
N ASP A 194 18.23 9.20 10.40
CA ASP A 194 17.02 8.43 10.66
C ASP A 194 15.96 8.68 9.58
N SER A 195 14.86 7.93 9.63
CA SER A 195 13.77 8.05 8.66
C SER A 195 13.12 9.44 8.67
N LYS A 196 13.10 10.14 9.81
CA LYS A 196 12.52 11.49 9.93
C LYS A 196 13.37 12.53 9.22
N ILE A 197 14.68 12.48 9.41
CA ILE A 197 15.64 13.35 8.70
C ILE A 197 15.54 13.11 7.20
N THR A 198 15.54 11.84 6.77
CA THR A 198 15.38 11.44 5.37
C THR A 198 14.10 12.05 4.77
N ASN A 199 12.96 11.88 5.45
CA ASN A 199 11.68 12.42 4.98
C ASN A 199 11.68 13.96 4.89
N ALA A 200 12.29 14.66 5.84
CA ALA A 200 12.38 16.11 5.85
C ALA A 200 13.23 16.65 4.69
N ILE A 201 14.35 16.00 4.39
CA ILE A 201 15.22 16.37 3.26
C ILE A 201 14.49 16.11 1.94
N VAL A 202 13.84 14.95 1.77
CA VAL A 202 13.08 14.64 0.55
C VAL A 202 11.94 15.62 0.34
N LEU A 203 11.15 15.89 1.37
CA LEU A 203 10.01 16.80 1.25
C LEU A 203 10.44 18.22 0.91
N SER A 204 11.44 18.75 1.61
CA SER A 204 11.96 20.10 1.33
C SER A 204 12.56 20.20 -0.07
N THR A 205 13.35 19.20 -0.49
CA THR A 205 13.91 19.13 -1.84
C THR A 205 12.82 19.06 -2.91
N ALA A 206 11.79 18.23 -2.72
CA ALA A 206 10.70 18.10 -3.66
C ALA A 206 9.91 19.40 -3.82
N ILE A 207 9.62 20.11 -2.73
CA ILE A 207 8.92 21.40 -2.78
C ILE A 207 9.75 22.42 -3.58
N LEU A 208 11.04 22.57 -3.25
CA LEU A 208 11.93 23.54 -3.90
C LEU A 208 12.18 23.19 -5.38
N ALA A 209 12.43 21.92 -5.68
CA ALA A 209 12.64 21.46 -7.04
C ALA A 209 11.40 21.69 -7.92
N ARG A 210 10.20 21.52 -7.34
CA ARG A 210 8.93 21.76 -8.03
C ARG A 210 8.66 23.24 -8.31
N CYS A 211 9.10 24.14 -7.42
CA CYS A 211 9.05 25.59 -7.68
C CYS A 211 9.85 25.98 -8.94
N ARG A 212 10.91 25.24 -9.27
CA ARG A 212 11.70 25.45 -10.49
C ARG A 212 11.13 24.73 -11.70
N ASN A 213 10.58 23.53 -11.51
CA ASN A 213 10.00 22.74 -12.57
C ASN A 213 8.78 21.94 -12.06
N ASN A 214 7.60 22.37 -12.49
CA ASN A 214 6.31 21.80 -12.09
C ASN A 214 6.16 20.29 -12.42
N LYS A 215 6.99 19.73 -13.30
CA LYS A 215 7.00 18.30 -13.63
C LYS A 215 7.59 17.43 -12.51
N LEU A 216 8.34 18.00 -11.57
CA LEU A 216 8.88 17.28 -10.40
C LEU A 216 7.80 17.15 -9.32
N SER A 217 6.67 16.53 -9.67
CA SER A 217 5.46 16.49 -8.85
C SER A 217 5.23 15.15 -8.17
N ALA A 218 6.14 14.18 -8.31
CA ALA A 218 5.89 12.80 -7.89
C ALA A 218 5.60 12.68 -6.37
N VAL A 219 6.42 13.32 -5.52
CA VAL A 219 6.19 13.36 -4.05
C VAL A 219 4.86 14.03 -3.71
N ALA A 220 4.49 15.08 -4.44
CA ALA A 220 3.23 15.76 -4.20
C ALA A 220 2.01 14.92 -4.60
N HIS A 221 2.10 14.14 -5.68
CA HIS A 221 1.06 13.16 -6.03
C HIS A 221 0.95 12.07 -4.97
N ARG A 222 2.08 11.60 -4.43
CA ARG A 222 2.10 10.61 -3.33
C ARG A 222 1.40 11.14 -2.08
N ILE A 223 1.75 12.35 -1.63
CA ILE A 223 1.10 12.98 -0.47
C ILE A 223 -0.38 13.22 -0.74
N SER A 224 -0.73 13.68 -1.94
CA SER A 224 -2.12 13.83 -2.38
C SER A 224 -2.94 12.54 -2.27
N ALA A 225 -2.38 11.39 -2.67
CA ALA A 225 -3.04 10.09 -2.52
C ALA A 225 -3.27 9.76 -1.04
N ILE A 226 -2.26 9.93 -0.19
CA ILE A 226 -2.36 9.71 1.27
C ILE A 226 -3.47 10.58 1.88
N LEU A 227 -3.55 11.86 1.49
CA LEU A 227 -4.55 12.79 2.00
C LEU A 227 -5.97 12.37 1.62
N ILE A 228 -6.22 11.96 0.38
CA ILE A 228 -7.54 11.48 -0.03
C ILE A 228 -7.93 10.22 0.72
N HIS A 229 -7.02 9.24 0.84
CA HIS A 229 -7.28 8.02 1.61
C HIS A 229 -7.52 8.30 3.09
N SER A 230 -6.95 9.38 3.63
CA SER A 230 -7.17 9.83 5.01
C SER A 230 -8.44 10.68 5.19
N GLY A 231 -9.25 10.87 4.13
CA GLY A 231 -10.48 11.65 4.19
C GLY A 231 -10.27 13.17 4.23
N ALA A 232 -9.12 13.68 3.76
CA ALA A 232 -8.84 15.11 3.72
C ALA A 232 -9.83 15.84 2.79
N LYS A 233 -10.32 17.00 3.23
CA LYS A 233 -11.29 17.78 2.46
C LYS A 233 -10.60 18.59 1.36
N SER A 234 -11.38 19.05 0.40
CA SER A 234 -10.89 19.94 -0.68
C SER A 234 -10.28 21.24 -0.12
N SER A 235 -10.81 21.77 1.00
CA SER A 235 -10.24 22.93 1.70
C SER A 235 -8.81 22.68 2.19
N ASP A 236 -8.54 21.49 2.71
CA ASP A 236 -7.25 21.11 3.28
C ASP A 236 -6.25 20.90 2.15
N SER A 237 -6.68 20.21 1.10
CA SER A 237 -5.91 20.05 -0.15
C SER A 237 -5.54 21.39 -0.76
N THR A 238 -6.47 22.37 -0.77
CA THR A 238 -6.20 23.72 -1.29
C THR A 238 -5.14 24.44 -0.46
N ARG A 239 -5.22 24.36 0.87
CA ARG A 239 -4.24 24.98 1.78
C ARG A 239 -2.85 24.36 1.63
N LEU A 240 -2.77 23.02 1.61
CA LEU A 240 -1.50 22.30 1.47
C LEU A 240 -0.90 22.44 0.07
N ASN A 241 -1.73 22.56 -0.97
CA ASN A 241 -1.26 22.84 -2.33
C ASN A 241 -0.58 24.21 -2.43
N ARG A 242 -1.14 25.25 -1.78
CA ARG A 242 -0.51 26.59 -1.69
C ARG A 242 0.86 26.55 -1.00
N LEU A 243 1.06 25.63 -0.07
CA LEU A 243 2.36 25.40 0.61
C LEU A 243 3.33 24.55 -0.21
N GLY A 244 2.93 24.08 -1.38
CA GLY A 244 3.78 23.24 -2.22
C GLY A 244 3.75 21.74 -1.88
N ILE A 245 2.96 21.32 -0.88
CA ILE A 245 3.07 19.98 -0.27
C ILE A 245 2.35 18.92 -1.10
N CYS A 246 1.17 19.22 -1.64
CA CYS A 246 0.36 18.28 -2.41
C CYS A 246 -0.08 18.88 -3.75
N MET A 247 -0.77 18.09 -4.56
CA MET A 247 -1.45 18.56 -5.77
C MET A 247 -2.79 19.21 -5.43
N SER A 248 -3.36 19.95 -6.38
CA SER A 248 -4.73 20.47 -6.20
C SER A 248 -5.73 19.31 -6.08
N HIS A 249 -6.89 19.58 -5.47
CA HIS A 249 -7.94 18.58 -5.32
C HIS A 249 -8.32 17.97 -6.68
N ASP A 250 -8.57 18.80 -7.69
CA ASP A 250 -8.94 18.33 -9.04
C ASP A 250 -7.86 17.45 -9.69
N GLN A 251 -6.58 17.83 -9.56
CA GLN A 251 -5.47 17.03 -10.09
C GLN A 251 -5.33 15.72 -9.33
N THR A 252 -5.63 15.73 -8.03
CA THR A 252 -5.61 14.52 -7.21
C THR A 252 -6.72 13.56 -7.63
N ILE A 253 -7.94 14.04 -7.85
CA ILE A 253 -9.07 13.21 -8.32
C ILE A 253 -8.77 12.63 -9.72
N LYS A 254 -8.24 13.45 -10.64
CA LYS A 254 -7.79 12.96 -11.95
C LYS A 254 -6.73 11.88 -11.82
N LYS A 255 -5.79 12.06 -10.89
CA LYS A 255 -4.72 11.09 -10.65
C LYS A 255 -5.25 9.80 -10.05
N GLN A 256 -6.18 9.89 -9.10
CA GLN A 256 -6.85 8.76 -8.50
C GLN A 256 -7.63 7.96 -9.53
N ALA A 257 -8.36 8.63 -10.42
CA ALA A 257 -9.04 7.97 -11.53
C ALA A 257 -8.03 7.19 -12.41
N LYS A 258 -6.89 7.82 -12.75
CA LYS A 258 -5.82 7.16 -13.50
C LYS A 258 -5.21 5.97 -12.75
N MET A 259 -5.05 6.07 -11.43
CA MET A 259 -4.57 4.95 -10.58
C MET A 259 -5.58 3.79 -10.55
N GLY A 260 -6.87 4.06 -10.76
CA GLY A 260 -7.93 3.05 -10.80
C GLY A 260 -8.24 2.47 -12.18
N GLU A 261 -7.60 2.93 -13.27
CA GLU A 261 -7.91 2.49 -14.65
C GLU A 261 -7.73 0.99 -14.89
N SER A 262 -6.89 0.32 -14.09
CA SER A 262 -6.61 -1.12 -14.23
C SER A 262 -6.89 -1.90 -12.94
N HIS A 263 -7.75 -1.38 -12.07
CA HIS A 263 -8.07 -2.05 -10.80
C HIS A 263 -8.77 -3.41 -10.99
N ASP A 264 -9.56 -3.54 -12.07
CA ASP A 264 -10.32 -4.74 -12.42
C ASP A 264 -9.56 -5.67 -13.40
N ALA A 265 -8.39 -5.28 -13.88
CA ALA A 265 -7.63 -6.03 -14.89
C ALA A 265 -7.36 -7.48 -14.47
N LYS A 266 -7.05 -7.69 -13.18
CA LYS A 266 -6.84 -9.03 -12.63
C LYS A 266 -8.12 -9.87 -12.65
N ILE A 267 -9.28 -9.29 -12.31
CA ILE A 267 -10.58 -9.98 -12.36
C ILE A 267 -10.98 -10.27 -13.81
N LEU A 268 -10.74 -9.32 -14.72
CA LEU A 268 -10.98 -9.53 -16.16
C LEU A 268 -10.12 -10.67 -16.71
N SER A 269 -8.88 -10.82 -16.25
CA SER A 269 -8.02 -11.96 -16.61
C SER A 269 -8.59 -13.29 -16.09
N TRP A 270 -9.09 -13.32 -14.85
CA TRP A 270 -9.76 -14.50 -14.29
C TRP A 270 -11.01 -14.85 -15.09
N LYS A 271 -11.84 -13.86 -15.40
CA LYS A 271 -13.03 -14.02 -16.24
C LYS A 271 -12.70 -14.59 -17.62
N GLN A 272 -11.70 -14.02 -18.29
CA GLN A 272 -11.31 -14.46 -19.63
C GLN A 272 -10.79 -15.90 -19.63
N GLU A 273 -10.01 -16.29 -18.63
CA GLU A 273 -9.51 -17.66 -18.49
C GLU A 273 -10.67 -18.64 -18.27
N VAL A 274 -11.62 -18.32 -17.39
CA VAL A 274 -12.81 -19.16 -17.15
C VAL A 274 -13.67 -19.29 -18.40
N GLU A 275 -14.00 -18.18 -19.07
CA GLU A 275 -14.84 -18.19 -20.27
C GLU A 275 -14.19 -18.96 -21.43
N SER A 276 -12.88 -18.79 -21.64
CA SER A 276 -12.15 -19.50 -22.71
C SER A 276 -12.09 -21.00 -22.46
N ARG A 277 -11.89 -21.43 -21.21
CA ARG A 277 -11.91 -22.86 -20.81
C ARG A 277 -13.30 -23.47 -21.00
N ASP A 278 -14.36 -22.77 -20.58
CA ASP A 278 -15.74 -23.26 -20.76
C ASP A 278 -16.14 -23.34 -22.24
N GLN A 279 -15.71 -22.38 -23.07
CA GLN A 279 -15.92 -22.43 -24.51
C GLN A 279 -15.16 -23.59 -25.16
N ALA A 280 -13.91 -23.83 -24.75
CA ALA A 280 -13.11 -24.96 -25.22
C ALA A 280 -13.77 -26.30 -24.87
N LYS A 281 -14.25 -26.46 -23.63
CA LYS A 281 -14.98 -27.65 -23.20
C LYS A 281 -16.21 -27.93 -24.06
N LYS A 282 -17.05 -26.91 -24.28
CA LYS A 282 -18.25 -27.05 -25.13
C LYS A 282 -17.90 -27.47 -26.55
N LEU A 283 -16.84 -26.88 -27.12
CA LEU A 283 -16.36 -27.23 -28.45
C LEU A 283 -15.84 -28.67 -28.52
N LEU A 284 -15.02 -29.10 -27.55
CA LEU A 284 -14.53 -30.47 -27.48
C LEU A 284 -15.68 -31.47 -27.27
N SER A 285 -16.69 -31.14 -26.46
CA SER A 285 -17.89 -31.97 -26.28
C SER A 285 -18.67 -32.13 -27.60
N GLU A 286 -18.87 -31.04 -28.35
CA GLU A 286 -19.55 -31.11 -29.66
C GLU A 286 -18.73 -31.90 -30.69
N VAL A 287 -17.38 -31.82 -30.64
CA VAL A 287 -16.48 -32.65 -31.45
C VAL A 287 -16.60 -34.13 -31.08
N SER A 288 -16.62 -34.44 -29.79
CA SER A 288 -16.84 -35.81 -29.31
C SER A 288 -18.19 -36.35 -29.76
N GLU A 289 -19.26 -35.54 -29.69
CA GLU A 289 -20.60 -35.94 -30.11
C GLU A 289 -20.71 -36.15 -31.62
N LYS A 290 -20.09 -35.30 -32.44
CA LYS A 290 -20.25 -35.36 -33.91
C LYS A 290 -19.27 -36.28 -34.61
N GLN A 291 -18.06 -36.46 -34.08
CA GLN A 291 -16.96 -37.16 -34.76
C GLN A 291 -16.51 -38.45 -34.06
N CYS A 292 -16.73 -38.62 -32.75
CA CYS A 292 -16.21 -39.76 -31.99
C CYS A 292 -17.22 -40.91 -31.79
N GLN A 293 -18.41 -40.86 -32.41
CA GLN A 293 -19.46 -41.87 -32.24
C GLN A 293 -19.31 -43.13 -33.12
N SER A 294 -18.36 -43.15 -34.06
CA SER A 294 -18.14 -44.28 -34.97
C SER A 294 -16.94 -45.12 -34.53
N ASN A 295 -17.17 -46.41 -34.23
CA ASN A 295 -16.22 -47.44 -33.76
C ASN A 295 -15.09 -47.81 -34.77
N GLY A 296 -14.43 -46.84 -35.39
CA GLY A 296 -13.23 -47.05 -36.21
C GLY A 296 -12.12 -46.09 -35.79
N GLU A 297 -10.86 -46.43 -36.11
CA GLU A 297 -9.68 -45.56 -36.00
C GLU A 297 -9.81 -44.34 -36.94
N VAL A 298 -10.77 -43.46 -36.67
CA VAL A 298 -11.03 -42.26 -37.47
C VAL A 298 -10.28 -41.11 -36.81
N LEU A 299 -9.35 -40.53 -37.56
CA LEU A 299 -8.71 -39.27 -37.22
C LEU A 299 -9.77 -38.17 -37.18
N VAL A 300 -9.94 -37.57 -36.01
CA VAL A 300 -10.84 -36.43 -35.74
C VAL A 300 -10.23 -35.20 -36.39
N ASP A 301 -11.01 -34.54 -37.25
CA ASP A 301 -10.62 -33.29 -37.87
C ASP A 301 -10.95 -32.12 -36.93
N VAL A 302 -9.89 -31.56 -36.35
CA VAL A 302 -9.93 -30.40 -35.46
C VAL A 302 -9.39 -29.14 -36.15
N SER A 303 -9.33 -29.14 -37.49
CA SER A 303 -8.98 -27.97 -38.27
C SER A 303 -10.01 -26.85 -38.08
N LYS A 304 -9.53 -25.61 -38.24
CA LYS A 304 -10.39 -24.43 -38.15
C LYS A 304 -11.53 -24.46 -39.17
N ASP A 305 -11.27 -25.02 -40.35
CA ASP A 305 -12.23 -25.06 -41.46
C ASP A 305 -13.43 -25.97 -41.17
N THR A 306 -13.22 -27.03 -40.39
CA THR A 306 -14.28 -27.95 -39.96
C THR A 306 -14.98 -27.42 -38.70
N LEU A 307 -14.23 -26.96 -37.71
CA LEU A 307 -14.78 -26.50 -36.44
C LEU A 307 -15.54 -25.18 -36.53
N GLN A 308 -15.25 -24.30 -37.51
CA GLN A 308 -15.99 -23.03 -37.66
C GLN A 308 -17.49 -23.20 -37.93
N HIS A 309 -17.92 -24.38 -38.39
CA HIS A 309 -19.32 -24.71 -38.67
C HIS A 309 -20.04 -25.31 -37.46
N TYR A 310 -19.35 -25.46 -36.32
CA TYR A 310 -19.91 -26.03 -35.11
C TYR A 310 -20.69 -24.97 -34.34
N SER A 311 -21.77 -25.38 -33.69
CA SER A 311 -22.68 -24.46 -32.99
C SER A 311 -22.04 -23.79 -31.78
N THR A 312 -21.06 -24.46 -31.16
CA THR A 312 -20.31 -23.99 -29.98
C THR A 312 -18.99 -23.28 -30.36
N PHE A 313 -18.69 -23.15 -31.65
CA PHE A 313 -17.45 -22.54 -32.11
C PHE A 313 -17.37 -21.06 -31.70
N THR A 314 -16.25 -20.71 -31.07
CA THR A 314 -15.87 -19.33 -30.81
C THR A 314 -14.38 -19.19 -31.12
N PRO A 315 -13.91 -18.04 -31.67
CA PRO A 315 -12.49 -17.86 -31.95
C PRO A 315 -11.58 -18.07 -30.72
N LYS A 316 -12.03 -17.60 -29.56
CA LYS A 316 -11.31 -17.75 -28.28
C LYS A 316 -11.34 -19.19 -27.75
N GLY A 317 -12.49 -19.86 -27.85
CA GLY A 317 -12.59 -21.28 -27.50
C GLY A 317 -11.70 -22.15 -28.39
N PHE A 318 -11.66 -21.88 -29.69
CA PHE A 318 -10.78 -22.58 -30.63
C PHE A 318 -9.30 -22.32 -30.36
N GLU A 319 -8.89 -21.08 -30.07
CA GLU A 319 -7.51 -20.77 -29.70
C GLU A 319 -7.09 -21.53 -28.44
N LYS A 320 -7.96 -21.58 -27.42
CA LYS A 320 -7.72 -22.36 -26.20
C LYS A 320 -7.69 -23.86 -26.49
N CYS A 321 -8.62 -24.39 -27.28
CA CYS A 321 -8.55 -25.78 -27.76
C CYS A 321 -7.22 -26.05 -28.48
N ALA A 322 -6.79 -25.18 -29.40
CA ALA A 322 -5.54 -25.35 -30.14
C ALA A 322 -4.34 -25.40 -29.21
N THR A 323 -4.29 -24.59 -28.15
CA THR A 323 -3.23 -24.68 -27.12
C THR A 323 -3.27 -26.01 -26.36
N LEU A 324 -4.46 -26.52 -26.03
CA LEU A 324 -4.62 -27.80 -25.34
C LEU A 324 -4.26 -29.00 -26.24
N MET A 325 -4.55 -28.88 -27.53
CA MET A 325 -4.27 -29.90 -28.55
C MET A 325 -2.79 -29.93 -28.96
N ALA A 326 -2.09 -28.79 -28.90
CA ALA A 326 -0.66 -28.69 -29.21
C ALA A 326 0.21 -29.55 -28.28
N ASP A 327 -0.23 -29.78 -27.04
CA ASP A 327 0.48 -30.62 -26.07
C ASP A 327 0.35 -32.13 -26.37
N LYS A 328 -0.61 -32.54 -27.22
CA LYS A 328 -0.93 -33.96 -27.47
C LYS A 328 -0.86 -34.41 -28.94
N SER A 329 -0.93 -33.50 -29.90
CA SER A 329 -1.01 -33.88 -31.31
C SER A 329 0.34 -34.27 -31.91
N THR A 330 0.38 -35.41 -32.61
CA THR A 330 1.54 -35.87 -33.41
C THR A 330 1.51 -35.31 -34.85
N VAL A 331 0.34 -34.86 -35.33
CA VAL A 331 0.11 -34.32 -36.69
C VAL A 331 -0.79 -33.08 -36.64
N PRO A 332 -0.34 -31.91 -37.16
CA PRO A 332 -1.11 -30.66 -37.08
C PRO A 332 -2.54 -30.80 -37.63
N GLY A 333 -3.53 -30.53 -36.78
CA GLY A 333 -4.96 -30.49 -37.18
C GLY A 333 -5.70 -31.83 -37.12
N GLN A 334 -5.05 -32.91 -36.67
CA GLN A 334 -5.69 -34.21 -36.45
C GLN A 334 -5.42 -34.73 -35.05
N LEU A 335 -6.44 -35.33 -34.44
CA LEU A 335 -6.39 -36.04 -33.16
C LEU A 335 -7.10 -37.38 -33.27
N SER A 336 -6.71 -38.36 -32.48
CA SER A 336 -7.50 -39.58 -32.30
C SER A 336 -8.73 -39.32 -31.41
N ALA A 337 -9.76 -40.15 -31.54
CA ALA A 337 -10.95 -40.07 -30.69
C ALA A 337 -10.57 -40.22 -29.19
N ASP A 338 -9.63 -41.12 -28.88
CA ASP A 338 -9.14 -41.35 -27.52
C ASP A 338 -8.43 -40.11 -26.95
N GLU A 339 -7.63 -39.40 -27.75
CA GLU A 339 -6.99 -38.14 -27.32
C GLU A 339 -8.01 -37.04 -27.04
N VAL A 340 -9.10 -36.95 -27.81
CA VAL A 340 -10.18 -35.98 -27.57
C VAL A 340 -10.94 -36.32 -26.29
N THR A 341 -11.25 -37.60 -26.05
CA THR A 341 -11.88 -38.06 -24.82
C THR A 341 -10.97 -37.83 -23.62
N GLU A 342 -9.67 -38.14 -23.72
CA GLU A 342 -8.70 -37.91 -22.65
C GLU A 342 -8.51 -36.40 -22.39
N LEU A 343 -8.54 -35.55 -23.42
CA LEU A 343 -8.52 -34.08 -23.25
C LEU A 343 -9.80 -33.59 -22.57
N LEU A 344 -10.96 -34.13 -22.92
CA LEU A 344 -12.21 -33.82 -22.25
C LEU A 344 -12.17 -34.25 -20.79
N GLU A 345 -11.75 -35.47 -20.48
CA GLU A 345 -11.61 -35.96 -19.11
C GLU A 345 -10.56 -35.17 -18.35
N THR A 346 -9.43 -34.83 -18.96
CA THR A 346 -8.41 -33.95 -18.39
C THR A 346 -8.96 -32.55 -18.13
N GLU A 347 -9.75 -31.97 -19.01
CA GLU A 347 -10.34 -30.65 -18.79
C GLU A 347 -11.52 -30.68 -17.82
N HIS A 348 -12.29 -31.77 -17.77
CA HIS A 348 -13.36 -32.00 -16.78
C HIS A 348 -12.77 -32.26 -15.39
N SER A 349 -11.66 -33.01 -15.31
CA SER A 349 -10.90 -33.27 -14.08
C SER A 349 -10.01 -32.10 -13.67
N LYS A 350 -9.59 -31.24 -14.61
CA LYS A 350 -8.98 -29.92 -14.32
C LYS A 350 -10.03 -29.01 -13.70
N GLU A 351 -10.11 -29.20 -12.40
CA GLU A 351 -10.51 -28.30 -11.32
C GLU A 351 -10.76 -26.87 -11.80
N ARG A 352 -12.03 -26.42 -11.76
CA ARG A 352 -12.40 -25.05 -12.10
C ARG A 352 -11.73 -24.08 -11.12
N THR A 353 -10.65 -23.41 -11.53
CA THR A 353 -10.24 -22.15 -10.92
C THR A 353 -11.31 -21.12 -11.25
N SER A 354 -12.26 -20.95 -10.32
CA SER A 354 -13.34 -19.96 -10.43
C SER A 354 -13.03 -18.75 -9.55
N TYR A 355 -13.88 -17.75 -9.63
CA TYR A 355 -13.85 -16.61 -8.71
C TYR A 355 -15.27 -16.28 -8.26
N ARG A 356 -15.38 -15.70 -7.06
CA ARG A 356 -16.64 -15.24 -6.50
C ARG A 356 -16.59 -13.74 -6.29
N ILE A 357 -17.67 -13.07 -6.66
CA ILE A 357 -17.90 -11.68 -6.28
C ILE A 357 -18.63 -11.70 -4.93
N VAL A 358 -18.00 -11.13 -3.92
CA VAL A 358 -18.57 -10.94 -2.58
C VAL A 358 -18.97 -9.48 -2.46
N ALA A 359 -20.22 -9.27 -2.02
CA ALA A 359 -20.75 -7.96 -1.73
C ALA A 359 -21.29 -7.94 -0.31
N ASP A 360 -20.94 -6.91 0.45
CA ASP A 360 -21.46 -6.68 1.79
C ASP A 360 -22.02 -5.25 1.89
N ASN A 361 -23.12 -5.10 2.62
CA ASN A 361 -23.79 -3.81 2.78
C ASN A 361 -23.37 -3.15 4.09
N PHE A 362 -22.95 -1.90 3.99
CA PHE A 362 -22.64 -1.04 5.11
C PHE A 362 -23.66 0.08 5.19
N ASP A 363 -24.56 -0.04 6.17
CA ASP A 363 -25.60 0.95 6.44
C ASP A 363 -25.26 1.74 7.70
N LEU A 364 -25.10 3.06 7.56
CA LEU A 364 -24.86 3.97 8.67
C LEU A 364 -26.00 4.99 8.78
N SER A 365 -26.72 4.95 9.90
CA SER A 365 -27.73 5.94 10.23
C SER A 365 -27.16 6.99 11.19
N ILE A 366 -27.09 8.23 10.72
CA ILE A 366 -26.69 9.40 11.53
C ILE A 366 -27.95 10.13 11.96
N LYS A 367 -28.24 10.08 13.26
CA LYS A 367 -29.38 10.81 13.84
C LYS A 367 -28.95 12.21 14.27
N ALA A 368 -29.64 13.24 13.79
CA ALA A 368 -29.46 14.58 14.28
C ALA A 368 -30.07 14.68 15.69
N ARG A 369 -29.34 15.26 16.65
CA ARG A 369 -29.86 15.51 18.01
C ARG A 369 -31.11 16.40 17.99
N LEU A 370 -31.13 17.36 17.07
CA LEU A 370 -32.25 18.25 16.77
C LEU A 370 -32.38 18.32 15.26
N GLN A 371 -33.51 17.86 14.73
CA GLN A 371 -33.78 17.93 13.31
C GLN A 371 -34.15 19.37 12.92
N THR A 372 -33.38 19.93 12.00
CA THR A 372 -33.67 21.22 11.37
C THR A 372 -33.70 21.07 9.87
N LYS A 373 -34.22 22.06 9.14
CA LYS A 373 -34.25 22.06 7.67
C LYS A 373 -32.86 21.88 7.04
N GLY A 374 -31.78 22.28 7.73
CA GLY A 374 -30.40 22.13 7.28
C GLY A 374 -29.63 20.93 7.87
N HIS A 375 -30.16 20.31 8.93
CA HIS A 375 -29.54 19.16 9.61
C HIS A 375 -30.62 18.12 9.93
N ALA A 376 -30.89 17.24 8.97
CA ALA A 376 -31.79 16.11 9.13
C ALA A 376 -31.02 14.83 9.45
N ASN A 377 -31.73 13.76 9.82
CA ASN A 377 -31.12 12.44 9.89
C ASN A 377 -30.60 12.04 8.52
N GLN A 378 -29.45 11.38 8.48
CA GLN A 378 -28.86 10.86 7.27
C GLN A 378 -28.82 9.35 7.35
N SER A 379 -29.12 8.70 6.23
CA SER A 379 -28.90 7.26 6.05
C SER A 379 -27.89 7.13 4.92
N ILE A 380 -26.73 6.56 5.24
CA ILE A 380 -25.64 6.33 4.30
C ILE A 380 -25.65 4.83 4.00
N HIS A 381 -25.79 4.50 2.72
CA HIS A 381 -25.82 3.13 2.22
C HIS A 381 -24.62 2.93 1.31
N TRP A 382 -23.69 2.08 1.73
CA TRP A 382 -22.53 1.69 0.94
C TRP A 382 -22.54 0.18 0.73
N THR A 383 -21.98 -0.26 -0.40
CA THR A 383 -21.74 -1.67 -0.64
C THR A 383 -20.25 -1.84 -0.85
N HIS A 384 -19.62 -2.66 -0.03
CA HIS A 384 -18.25 -3.10 -0.23
C HIS A 384 -18.26 -4.32 -1.15
N GLN A 385 -17.52 -4.26 -2.26
CA GLN A 385 -17.48 -5.33 -3.24
C GLN A 385 -16.03 -5.75 -3.51
N TYR A 386 -15.79 -7.05 -3.57
CA TYR A 386 -14.49 -7.60 -3.93
C TYR A 386 -14.66 -8.98 -4.59
N ALA A 387 -13.73 -9.32 -5.48
CA ALA A 387 -13.60 -10.67 -6.00
C ALA A 387 -12.62 -11.48 -5.14
N VAL A 388 -12.94 -12.75 -4.93
CA VAL A 388 -12.04 -13.74 -4.33
C VAL A 388 -11.84 -14.87 -5.32
N GLU A 389 -10.59 -15.28 -5.50
CA GLU A 389 -10.26 -16.50 -6.23
C GLU A 389 -10.67 -17.73 -5.39
N ASP A 390 -11.52 -18.59 -5.95
CA ASP A 390 -11.94 -19.82 -5.30
C ASP A 390 -10.84 -20.87 -5.48
N ARG A 391 -10.16 -21.21 -4.37
CA ARG A 391 -9.05 -22.19 -4.32
C ARG A 391 -9.49 -23.60 -3.99
N VAL A 392 -10.60 -23.71 -3.26
CA VAL A 392 -11.15 -24.99 -2.85
C VAL A 392 -12.10 -25.47 -3.92
N LYS A 393 -11.77 -26.63 -4.43
CA LYS A 393 -12.42 -27.30 -5.53
C LYS A 393 -13.76 -27.82 -5.03
N THR A 394 -14.87 -27.32 -5.54
CA THR A 394 -16.12 -28.07 -5.43
C THR A 394 -16.05 -29.20 -6.45
N PRO A 395 -16.15 -30.48 -6.03
CA PRO A 395 -16.24 -31.56 -6.98
C PRO A 395 -17.48 -31.31 -7.84
N GLY A 396 -17.35 -31.42 -9.17
CA GLY A 396 -18.44 -31.25 -10.13
C GLY A 396 -19.56 -32.31 -10.00
N THR A 397 -19.53 -33.08 -8.92
CA THR A 397 -20.53 -34.09 -8.54
C THR A 397 -21.74 -33.51 -7.83
N LEU A 398 -21.76 -32.20 -7.53
CA LEU A 398 -22.98 -31.55 -7.08
C LEU A 398 -23.91 -31.42 -8.30
N GLU A 399 -24.90 -32.30 -8.37
CA GLU A 399 -25.89 -32.34 -9.43
C GLU A 399 -26.75 -31.07 -9.42
N GLU A 400 -26.40 -30.09 -10.26
CA GLU A 400 -27.10 -28.80 -10.36
C GLU A 400 -28.25 -28.81 -11.37
N SER A 401 -28.32 -29.84 -12.22
CA SER A 401 -29.23 -29.89 -13.36
C SER A 401 -30.60 -30.50 -13.03
N GLN A 402 -30.65 -31.37 -12.02
CA GLN A 402 -31.88 -32.06 -11.61
C GLN A 402 -31.99 -32.16 -10.09
N PRO A 403 -33.21 -32.14 -9.53
CA PRO A 403 -33.40 -32.42 -8.11
C PRO A 403 -32.86 -33.81 -7.75
N GLN A 404 -32.06 -33.90 -6.67
CA GLN A 404 -31.49 -35.17 -6.19
C GLN A 404 -32.57 -36.19 -5.80
N CYS A 405 -33.73 -35.71 -5.36
CA CYS A 405 -34.93 -36.51 -5.10
C CYS A 405 -36.18 -35.63 -5.18
N ASN A 406 -37.35 -36.26 -5.34
CA ASN A 406 -38.62 -35.59 -5.15
C ASN A 406 -38.81 -35.26 -3.65
N PRO A 407 -39.21 -34.02 -3.27
CA PRO A 407 -39.41 -33.65 -1.87
C PRO A 407 -40.37 -34.56 -1.09
N LYS A 408 -41.32 -35.21 -1.78
CA LYS A 408 -42.26 -36.17 -1.16
C LYS A 408 -41.60 -37.47 -0.73
N ASP A 409 -40.51 -37.83 -1.41
CA ASP A 409 -39.77 -39.08 -1.21
C ASP A 409 -38.50 -38.87 -0.37
N LEU A 410 -38.27 -37.65 0.14
CA LEU A 410 -37.13 -37.30 0.98
C LEU A 410 -37.44 -37.60 2.46
N PRO A 411 -36.92 -38.70 3.03
CA PRO A 411 -37.15 -38.98 4.44
C PRO A 411 -36.44 -37.94 5.32
N LEU A 412 -37.09 -37.49 6.38
CA LEU A 412 -36.54 -36.52 7.34
C LEU A 412 -35.20 -37.00 7.95
N SER A 413 -34.98 -38.30 8.05
CA SER A 413 -33.73 -38.90 8.53
C SER A 413 -32.52 -38.64 7.63
N GLN A 414 -32.72 -38.31 6.35
CA GLN A 414 -31.64 -37.87 5.46
C GLN A 414 -31.31 -36.37 5.63
N LEU A 415 -32.25 -35.58 6.15
CA LEU A 415 -32.04 -34.15 6.42
C LEU A 415 -31.42 -33.90 7.80
N LEU A 416 -31.68 -34.79 8.75
CA LEU A 416 -31.16 -34.67 10.11
C LEU A 416 -29.74 -35.27 10.20
N PRO A 417 -28.83 -34.67 10.99
CA PRO A 417 -27.52 -35.24 11.25
C PRO A 417 -27.65 -36.67 11.77
N ASN A 418 -27.14 -37.64 11.03
CA ASN A 418 -27.03 -39.01 11.51
C ASN A 418 -25.94 -39.12 12.58
N LYS A 419 -25.79 -40.31 13.18
CA LYS A 419 -24.82 -40.53 14.26
C LYS A 419 -23.38 -40.18 13.83
N ASP A 420 -23.01 -40.50 12.61
CA ASP A 420 -21.65 -40.25 12.08
C ASP A 420 -21.38 -38.75 11.93
N ILE A 421 -22.34 -37.98 11.40
CA ILE A 421 -22.25 -36.52 11.28
C ILE A 421 -22.16 -35.88 12.68
N GLN A 422 -22.96 -36.34 13.63
CA GLN A 422 -22.93 -35.84 15.01
C GLN A 422 -21.59 -36.12 15.69
N GLU A 423 -21.02 -37.31 15.48
CA GLU A 423 -19.69 -37.66 15.99
C GLU A 423 -18.58 -36.82 15.34
N SER A 424 -18.63 -36.61 14.01
CA SER A 424 -17.68 -35.73 13.31
C SER A 424 -17.74 -34.30 13.84
N PHE A 425 -18.96 -33.75 13.95
CA PHE A 425 -19.18 -32.42 14.50
C PHE A 425 -18.65 -32.28 15.93
N ARG A 426 -18.90 -33.27 16.80
CA ARG A 426 -18.36 -33.28 18.17
C ARG A 426 -16.83 -33.26 18.18
N ARG A 427 -16.16 -34.02 17.29
CA ARG A 427 -14.68 -34.03 17.18
C ARG A 427 -14.16 -32.65 16.76
N GLU A 428 -14.75 -32.03 15.74
CA GLU A 428 -14.36 -30.70 15.27
C GLU A 428 -14.59 -29.61 16.32
N CYS A 429 -15.76 -29.61 16.97
CA CYS A 429 -16.04 -28.68 18.07
C CYS A 429 -15.08 -28.84 19.24
N SER A 430 -14.65 -30.07 19.56
CA SER A 430 -13.68 -30.31 20.64
C SER A 430 -12.35 -29.59 20.37
N VAL A 431 -11.90 -29.56 19.11
CA VAL A 431 -10.70 -28.79 18.71
C VAL A 431 -10.93 -27.29 18.91
N LEU A 432 -12.06 -26.75 18.47
CA LEU A 432 -12.38 -25.32 18.61
C LEU A 432 -12.49 -24.89 20.07
N ILE A 433 -13.19 -25.66 20.90
CA ILE A 433 -13.35 -25.40 22.34
C ILE A 433 -11.99 -25.45 23.03
N SER A 434 -11.16 -26.44 22.69
CA SER A 434 -9.81 -26.53 23.24
C SER A 434 -9.01 -25.24 22.96
N ARG A 435 -9.10 -24.67 21.74
CA ARG A 435 -8.39 -23.42 21.40
C ARG A 435 -8.82 -22.27 22.29
N VAL A 436 -10.12 -22.14 22.53
CA VAL A 436 -10.68 -21.10 23.41
C VAL A 436 -10.17 -21.30 24.84
N LEU A 437 -10.20 -22.53 25.35
CA LEU A 437 -9.73 -22.84 26.70
C LEU A 437 -8.24 -22.51 26.88
N VAL A 438 -7.36 -22.94 25.96
CA VAL A 438 -5.92 -22.64 26.03
C VAL A 438 -5.62 -21.15 25.85
N THR A 439 -6.40 -20.44 25.04
CA THR A 439 -6.18 -19.01 24.79
C THR A 439 -6.59 -18.15 25.99
N TYR A 440 -7.73 -18.45 26.62
CA TYR A 440 -8.35 -17.57 27.60
C TYR A 440 -8.29 -18.07 29.05
N TYR A 441 -7.99 -19.35 29.30
CA TYR A 441 -7.99 -19.92 30.64
C TYR A 441 -6.59 -20.35 31.07
N GLU A 442 -6.05 -19.70 32.11
CA GLU A 442 -4.65 -19.86 32.54
C GLU A 442 -4.22 -21.32 32.79
N PRO A 443 -5.01 -22.15 33.52
CA PRO A 443 -4.66 -23.54 33.76
C PRO A 443 -4.45 -24.41 32.50
N PHE A 444 -5.10 -24.07 31.38
CA PHE A 444 -4.98 -24.85 30.14
C PHE A 444 -3.84 -24.38 29.24
N LYS A 445 -3.13 -23.29 29.57
CA LYS A 445 -2.00 -22.80 28.75
C LYS A 445 -0.84 -23.79 28.64
N ILE A 446 -0.72 -24.73 29.57
CA ILE A 446 0.26 -25.83 29.50
C ILE A 446 0.11 -26.68 28.23
N PHE A 447 -1.07 -26.68 27.60
CA PHE A 447 -1.34 -27.44 26.37
C PHE A 447 -1.14 -26.63 25.09
N ARG A 448 -0.55 -25.43 25.16
CA ARG A 448 -0.35 -24.56 23.98
C ARG A 448 0.44 -25.24 22.87
N ASP A 449 1.42 -26.07 23.22
CA ASP A 449 2.31 -26.67 22.23
C ASP A 449 1.71 -27.90 21.52
N VAL A 450 0.66 -28.48 22.10
CA VAL A 450 -0.01 -29.69 21.55
C VAL A 450 -1.35 -29.39 20.89
N ILE A 451 -1.77 -28.12 20.87
CA ILE A 451 -3.10 -27.77 20.37
C ILE A 451 -3.13 -27.72 18.84
N ILE A 452 -4.20 -28.29 18.28
CA ILE A 452 -4.44 -28.28 16.84
C ILE A 452 -4.96 -26.89 16.43
N ASN A 453 -4.13 -26.10 15.74
CA ASN A 453 -4.47 -24.73 15.31
C ASN A 453 -5.37 -24.66 14.07
N HIS A 454 -5.34 -25.68 13.21
CA HIS A 454 -6.21 -25.78 12.02
C HIS A 454 -6.95 -27.11 12.00
N LEU A 455 -8.25 -27.08 11.72
CA LEU A 455 -9.01 -28.33 11.58
C LEU A 455 -8.44 -29.11 10.39
N PRO A 456 -8.08 -30.39 10.54
CA PRO A 456 -7.57 -31.17 9.42
C PRO A 456 -8.70 -31.40 8.42
N HIS A 457 -8.48 -31.01 7.17
CA HIS A 457 -9.39 -31.29 6.06
C HIS A 457 -8.59 -31.45 4.76
N PRO A 458 -9.14 -32.09 3.71
CA PRO A 458 -8.39 -32.40 2.49
C PRO A 458 -7.78 -31.18 1.79
N PHE A 459 -8.42 -30.02 1.96
CA PHE A 459 -8.01 -28.75 1.35
C PHE A 459 -7.23 -27.82 2.30
N LEU A 460 -6.67 -28.36 3.39
CA LEU A 460 -6.00 -27.54 4.41
C LEU A 460 -4.81 -26.77 3.81
N GLU A 461 -4.05 -27.39 2.93
CA GLU A 461 -2.92 -26.74 2.26
C GLU A 461 -3.39 -25.52 1.44
N ASP A 462 -4.49 -25.64 0.71
CA ASP A 462 -5.00 -24.56 -0.15
C ASP A 462 -5.73 -23.45 0.62
N THR A 463 -6.47 -23.81 1.67
CA THR A 463 -7.19 -22.86 2.54
C THR A 463 -6.29 -22.15 3.55
N SER A 464 -5.13 -22.73 3.89
CA SER A 464 -4.15 -22.10 4.77
C SER A 464 -3.40 -20.93 4.10
N LYS A 465 -3.36 -20.91 2.76
CA LYS A 465 -2.74 -19.84 1.98
C LYS A 465 -3.58 -18.56 2.08
N LYS A 466 -2.93 -17.38 2.17
CA LYS A 466 -3.60 -16.06 2.19
C LYS A 466 -4.44 -15.84 0.94
N SER A 467 -5.73 -15.53 1.06
CA SER A 467 -6.67 -15.37 -0.07
C SER A 467 -6.22 -14.30 -1.08
N ASN A 468 -6.46 -14.57 -2.36
CA ASN A 468 -6.27 -13.61 -3.44
C ASN A 468 -7.55 -12.80 -3.61
N ILE A 469 -7.52 -11.56 -3.13
CA ILE A 469 -8.66 -10.64 -3.12
C ILE A 469 -8.36 -9.48 -4.04
N VAL A 470 -9.34 -9.07 -4.84
CA VAL A 470 -9.28 -7.87 -5.69
C VAL A 470 -10.48 -7.01 -5.39
N SER A 471 -10.26 -5.75 -5.01
CA SER A 471 -11.34 -4.78 -4.79
C SER A 471 -12.00 -4.43 -6.13
N ILE A 472 -13.33 -4.32 -6.12
CA ILE A 472 -14.14 -3.92 -7.29
C ILE A 472 -14.69 -2.51 -7.06
#